data_AF-A0A3D5FFZ0-F1
#
_entry.id   AF-A0A3D5FFZ0-F1
#
_cell.length_a   1.000
_cell.length_b   1.000
_cell.length_c   1.000
_cell.angle_alpha   90.00
_cell.angle_beta   90.00
_cell.angle_gamma   90.00
#
_symmetry.space_group_name_H-M   'P 1'
#
loop_
_entity.id
_entity.type
_entity.pdbx_description
1 polymer ?
#
loop_
_entity_poly.entity_id
_entity_poly.type
_entity_poly.pdbx_seq_one_letter_code
_entity_poly.pdbx_strand_id
1 'polypeptide(L)' 'MTEEQQTDLGIKIEELKSEHRALDKELQDIVAGCQDDLQVKRLKKRKLYIKDHIHDLESKLIPNLLA' A
#
# COMPACT_ATOMS: atom_id res chain seq x y z
N MET A 1 -5.22 -16.00 19.21
CA MET A 1 -5.59 -15.20 18.03
C MET A 1 -5.93 -16.20 16.95
N THR A 2 -7.15 -16.14 16.42
CA THR A 2 -7.73 -17.20 15.56
C THR A 2 -7.16 -17.10 14.15
N GLU A 3 -7.01 -18.22 13.45
CA GLU A 3 -6.54 -18.27 12.04
C GLU A 3 -7.33 -17.31 11.13
N GLU A 4 -8.61 -17.06 11.44
CA GLU A 4 -9.48 -16.10 10.75
C GLU A 4 -8.90 -14.66 10.76
N GLN A 5 -8.24 -14.24 11.83
CA GLN A 5 -7.63 -12.92 11.93
C GLN A 5 -6.40 -12.77 11.03
N GLN A 6 -5.66 -13.87 10.79
CA GLN A 6 -4.51 -13.84 9.87
C GLN A 6 -4.97 -13.77 8.41
N THR A 7 -6.05 -14.46 8.07
CA THR A 7 -6.64 -14.43 6.72
C THR A 7 -7.18 -13.05 6.38
N ASP A 8 -7.88 -12.40 7.31
CA ASP A 8 -8.43 -11.06 7.12
C ASP A 8 -7.33 -10.01 6.88
N LEU A 9 -6.23 -10.09 7.65
CA LEU A 9 -5.05 -9.26 7.46
C LEU A 9 -4.39 -9.49 6.10
N GLY A 10 -4.28 -10.74 5.66
CA GLY A 10 -3.76 -11.09 4.33
C GLY A 10 -4.60 -10.49 3.20
N ILE A 11 -5.92 -10.57 3.30
CA ILE A 11 -6.85 -9.95 2.34
C ILE A 11 -6.67 -8.43 2.33
N LYS A 12 -6.55 -7.80 3.51
CA LYS A 12 -6.34 -6.36 3.62
C LYS A 12 -5.03 -5.90 2.97
N ILE A 13 -3.95 -6.67 3.15
CA ILE A 13 -2.65 -6.41 2.52
C ILE A 13 -2.75 -6.52 0.99
N GLU A 14 -3.44 -7.53 0.48
CA GLU A 14 -3.64 -7.71 -0.97
C GLU A 14 -4.50 -6.59 -1.58
N GLU A 15 -5.56 -6.14 -0.88
CA GLU A 15 -6.33 -4.96 -1.29
C GLU A 15 -5.43 -3.71 -1.37
N LEU A 16 -4.64 -3.44 -0.33
CA LEU A 16 -3.74 -2.28 -0.28
C LEU A 16 -2.65 -2.36 -1.36
N LYS A 17 -2.13 -3.55 -1.66
CA LYS A 17 -1.19 -3.77 -2.78
C LYS A 17 -1.84 -3.52 -4.14
N SER A 18 -3.11 -3.91 -4.30
CA SER A 18 -3.86 -3.64 -5.53
C SER A 18 -4.07 -2.14 -5.71
N GLU A 19 -4.48 -1.44 -4.65
CA GLU A 19 -4.64 0.02 -4.64
C GLU A 19 -3.31 0.75 -4.90
N HIS A 20 -2.21 0.28 -4.29
CA HIS A 20 -0.87 0.78 -4.56
C HIS A 20 -0.49 0.64 -6.05
N ARG A 21 -0.80 -0.52 -6.67
CA ARG A 21 -0.56 -0.74 -8.11
C ARG A 21 -1.39 0.18 -9.00
N ALA A 22 -2.64 0.46 -8.62
CA ALA A 22 -3.47 1.43 -9.33
C ALA A 22 -2.89 2.85 -9.26
N LEU A 23 -2.46 3.27 -8.07
CA LEU A 23 -1.78 4.57 -7.88
C LEU A 23 -0.43 4.65 -8.59
N ASP A 24 0.28 3.53 -8.74
CA ASP A 24 1.52 3.46 -9.54
C ASP A 24 1.26 3.74 -11.02
N LYS A 25 0.19 3.14 -11.57
CA LYS A 25 -0.26 3.39 -12.94
C LYS A 25 -0.65 4.84 -13.16
N GLU A 26 -1.49 5.40 -12.29
CA GLU A 26 -1.85 6.83 -12.36
C GLU A 26 -0.62 7.74 -12.30
N LEU A 27 0.35 7.41 -11.44
CA LEU A 27 1.60 8.15 -11.34
C LEU A 27 2.42 8.04 -12.62
N GLN A 28 2.51 6.85 -13.23
CA GLN A 28 3.17 6.67 -14.53
C GLN A 28 2.49 7.49 -15.64
N ASP A 29 1.16 7.47 -15.71
CA ASP A 29 0.41 8.24 -16.70
C ASP A 29 0.62 9.75 -16.54
N ILE A 30 0.61 10.25 -15.30
CA ILE A 30 0.86 11.67 -15.01
C ILE A 30 2.31 12.05 -15.35
N VAL A 31 3.29 11.23 -14.96
CA VAL A 31 4.71 11.47 -15.28
C VAL A 31 4.95 11.45 -16.80
N ALA A 32 4.22 10.62 -17.54
CA ALA A 32 4.34 10.51 -19.00
C ALA A 32 3.66 11.67 -19.76
N GLY A 33 2.51 12.17 -19.25
CA GLY A 33 1.69 13.15 -19.98
C GLY A 33 2.01 14.62 -19.71
N CYS A 34 2.25 14.99 -18.45
CA CYS A 34 2.60 16.35 -18.06
C CYS A 34 3.13 16.30 -16.63
N GLN A 35 4.37 16.73 -16.40
CA GLN A 35 5.01 16.74 -15.07
C GLN A 35 4.34 17.79 -14.16
N ASP A 36 3.10 17.54 -13.78
CA ASP A 36 2.40 18.30 -12.77
C ASP A 36 3.00 17.90 -11.42
N ASP A 37 4.08 18.60 -11.04
CA ASP A 37 4.86 18.36 -9.83
C ASP A 37 3.98 18.28 -8.57
N LEU A 38 2.86 19.02 -8.55
CA LEU A 38 1.92 19.00 -7.44
C LEU A 38 1.14 17.68 -7.38
N GLN A 39 0.66 17.18 -8.53
CA GLN A 39 -0.02 15.89 -8.61
C GLN A 39 0.94 14.73 -8.30
N VAL A 40 2.15 14.76 -8.87
CA VAL A 40 3.18 13.75 -8.60
C VAL A 40 3.54 13.73 -7.12
N LYS A 41 3.71 14.89 -6.47
CA LYS A 41 3.95 14.96 -5.02
C LYS A 41 2.80 14.40 -4.19
N ARG A 42 1.54 14.69 -4.56
CA ARG A 42 0.36 14.13 -3.88
C ARG A 42 0.29 12.62 -4.02
N LEU A 43 0.51 12.08 -5.21
CA LEU A 43 0.50 10.64 -5.47
C LEU A 43 1.65 9.92 -4.76
N LYS A 44 2.87 10.47 -4.80
CA LYS A 44 4.00 9.92 -4.02
C LYS A 44 3.70 9.89 -2.52
N LYS A 45 3.07 10.94 -1.98
CA LYS A 45 2.67 10.98 -0.56
C LYS A 45 1.61 9.93 -0.24
N ARG A 46 0.63 9.74 -1.13
CA ARG A 46 -0.42 8.71 -0.99
C ARG A 46 0.16 7.30 -1.07
N LYS A 47 1.08 7.08 -2.01
CA LYS A 47 1.83 5.84 -2.20
C LYS A 47 2.69 5.50 -0.97
N LEU A 48 3.36 6.51 -0.40
CA LEU A 48 4.10 6.36 0.86
C LEU A 48 3.18 5.97 2.02
N TYR A 49 2.04 6.65 2.15
CA TYR A 49 1.05 6.32 3.19
C TYR A 49 0.55 4.87 3.09
N ILE A 50 0.24 4.40 1.87
CA ILE A 50 -0.20 3.01 1.66
C ILE A 50 0.93 2.03 2.00
N LYS A 51 2.17 2.34 1.61
CA LYS A 51 3.33 1.52 1.95
C LYS A 51 3.51 1.45 3.47
N ASP A 52 3.42 2.56 4.18
CA ASP A 52 3.52 2.61 5.64
C ASP A 52 2.38 1.83 6.31
N HIS A 53 1.16 1.92 5.76
CA HIS A 53 0.00 1.16 6.22
C HIS A 53 0.19 -0.35 6.02
N ILE A 54 0.71 -0.77 4.86
CA ILE A 54 1.07 -2.18 4.62
C ILE A 54 2.12 -2.61 5.63
N HIS A 55 3.15 -1.78 5.88
CA HIS A 55 4.21 -2.11 6.82
C HIS A 55 3.71 -2.22 8.26
N ASP A 56 2.75 -1.38 8.68
CA ASP A 56 2.12 -1.47 10.00
C ASP A 56 1.26 -2.74 10.13
N LEU A 57 0.51 -3.10 9.08
CA LEU A 57 -0.28 -4.34 9.03
C LEU A 57 0.63 -5.58 9.00
N GLU A 58 1.69 -5.57 8.20
CA GLU A 58 2.72 -6.59 8.18
C GLU A 58 3.40 -6.67 9.55
N SER A 59 3.73 -5.54 10.18
CA SER A 59 4.33 -5.50 11.52
C SER A 59 3.36 -5.90 12.64
N LYS A 60 2.05 -6.00 12.39
CA LYS A 60 1.09 -6.63 13.30
C LYS A 60 0.94 -8.13 13.05
N LEU A 61 1.23 -8.58 11.83
CA LEU A 61 1.24 -9.99 11.44
C LEU A 61 2.57 -10.69 11.79
N ILE A 62 3.71 -10.02 11.57
CA ILE A 62 5.09 -10.45 11.83
C ILE A 62 5.34 -10.86 13.30
N PRO A 63 4.87 -10.15 14.35
CA PRO A 63 5.02 -10.61 15.73
C PRO A 63 4.36 -11.97 15.99
N ASN A 64 3.48 -12.44 15.10
CA ASN A 64 2.87 -13.77 15.14
C ASN A 64 3.62 -14.80 14.25
N LEU A 65 4.53 -14.35 13.37
CA LEU A 65 5.30 -15.21 12.46
C LEU A 65 6.71 -15.54 12.99
N LEU A 66 7.20 -14.78 13.97
CA LEU A 66 8.54 -14.91 14.59
C LEU A 66 8.50 -15.26 16.09
N ALA A 67 7.31 -15.52 16.66
CA ALA A 67 7.13 -15.92 18.06
C ALA A 67 7.02 -17.44 18.23
#